data_AF-A0A436WMX1-F1
#
_entry.id   AF-A0A436WMX1-F1
#
_cell.length_a   1.000
_cell.length_b   1.000
_cell.length_c   1.000
_cell.angle_alpha   90.00
_cell.angle_beta   90.00
_cell.angle_gamma   90.00
#
_symmetry.space_group_name_H-M   'P 1'
#
loop_
_entity.id
_entity.type
_entity.pdbx_description
1 polymer ?
#
loop_
_entity_poly.entity_id
_entity_poly.type
_entity_poly.pdbx_seq_one_letter_code
_entity_poly.pdbx_strand_id
1 'polypeptide(L)'
;RHAVEVPASDKDHLQTWLSNRVGLKLVAPDLVAEGFQLVGGRLLPAGQGKAAMLLYEDAKGERISLFVTAESAGKSKGTYAAEADGPEAVYWLDKGYGCAVVGSLPRERLAAVAKSAYGQLLAGLAS
;
A
#
# COMPACT_ATOMS: atom_id res chain seq x y z
N ARG A 1 -15.92 -6.65 -18.39
CA ARG A 1 -15.88 -7.15 -16.99
C ARG A 1 -14.82 -6.33 -16.26
N HIS A 2 -15.19 -5.52 -15.27
CA HIS A 2 -14.21 -4.78 -14.46
C HIS A 2 -13.76 -5.70 -13.34
N ALA A 3 -12.62 -6.37 -13.50
CA ALA A 3 -11.96 -7.04 -12.38
C ALA A 3 -11.65 -5.93 -11.36
N VAL A 4 -12.38 -5.91 -10.26
CA VAL A 4 -12.11 -4.97 -9.16
C VAL A 4 -10.97 -5.47 -8.30
N GLU A 5 -10.68 -6.78 -8.37
CA GLU A 5 -9.66 -7.48 -7.62
C GLU A 5 -8.83 -8.34 -8.57
N VAL A 6 -7.50 -8.27 -8.44
CA VAL A 6 -6.55 -9.06 -9.22
C VAL A 6 -5.66 -9.83 -8.23
N PRO A 7 -5.57 -11.17 -8.35
CA PRO A 7 -4.74 -11.98 -7.47
C PRO A 7 -3.25 -11.74 -7.74
N ALA A 8 -2.40 -11.97 -6.73
CA ALA A 8 -0.96 -11.84 -6.86
C ALA A 8 -0.32 -12.85 -7.83
N SER A 9 -1.04 -13.92 -8.18
CA SER A 9 -0.59 -14.90 -9.19
C SER A 9 -0.32 -14.26 -10.56
N ASP A 10 -0.85 -13.06 -10.81
CA ASP A 10 -0.51 -12.23 -11.98
C ASP A 10 -0.04 -10.84 -11.53
N LYS A 11 1.08 -10.80 -10.80
CA LYS A 11 1.64 -9.59 -10.18
C LYS A 11 1.92 -8.49 -11.22
N ASP A 12 2.41 -8.83 -12.39
CA ASP A 12 2.72 -7.84 -13.44
C ASP A 12 1.45 -7.22 -14.02
N HIS A 13 0.41 -8.01 -14.24
CA HIS A 13 -0.89 -7.49 -14.63
C HIS A 13 -1.50 -6.61 -13.54
N LEU A 14 -1.49 -7.06 -12.27
CA LEU A 14 -1.99 -6.30 -11.12
C LEU A 14 -1.34 -4.92 -11.05
N GLN A 15 0.00 -4.86 -11.09
CA GLN A 15 0.75 -3.60 -11.01
C GLN A 15 0.46 -2.69 -12.19
N THR A 16 0.49 -3.23 -13.42
CA THR A 16 0.20 -2.45 -14.64
C THR A 16 -1.22 -1.91 -14.62
N TRP A 17 -2.19 -2.74 -14.27
CA TRP A 17 -3.60 -2.37 -14.21
C TRP A 17 -3.87 -1.30 -13.15
N LEU A 18 -3.36 -1.46 -11.92
CA LEU A 18 -3.51 -0.46 -10.87
C LEU A 18 -2.79 0.85 -11.21
N SER A 19 -1.58 0.78 -11.76
CA SER A 19 -0.83 1.97 -12.19
C SER A 19 -1.65 2.82 -13.16
N ASN A 20 -2.20 2.19 -14.21
CA ASN A 20 -3.02 2.87 -15.20
C ASN A 20 -4.30 3.48 -14.60
N ARG A 21 -4.86 2.85 -13.56
CA ARG A 21 -6.11 3.30 -12.94
C ARG A 21 -5.93 4.44 -11.97
N VAL A 22 -4.84 4.44 -11.20
CA VAL A 22 -4.51 5.50 -10.24
C VAL A 22 -3.80 6.68 -10.93
N GLY A 23 -3.13 6.45 -12.06
CA GLY A 23 -2.41 7.49 -12.80
C GLY A 23 -1.01 7.75 -12.27
N LEU A 24 -0.41 6.76 -11.59
CA LEU A 24 0.98 6.78 -11.11
C LEU A 24 1.63 5.41 -11.33
N LYS A 25 2.96 5.37 -11.34
CA LYS A 25 3.69 4.10 -11.43
C LYS A 25 3.63 3.38 -10.08
N LEU A 26 2.81 2.34 -10.00
CA LEU A 26 2.68 1.52 -8.79
C LEU A 26 3.54 0.26 -8.92
N VAL A 27 4.51 0.13 -8.02
CA VAL A 27 5.21 -1.13 -7.76
C VAL A 27 4.65 -1.70 -6.46
N ALA A 28 4.27 -2.98 -6.44
CA ALA A 28 3.88 -3.65 -5.22
C ALA A 28 5.14 -3.99 -4.40
N PRO A 29 5.34 -3.38 -3.21
CA PRO A 29 6.54 -3.63 -2.42
C PRO A 29 6.74 -5.11 -2.09
N ASP A 30 7.98 -5.56 -2.18
CA ASP A 30 8.40 -6.83 -1.62
C ASP A 30 8.52 -6.70 -0.10
N LEU A 31 7.66 -7.41 0.63
CA LEU A 31 7.61 -7.40 2.09
C LEU A 31 7.95 -8.77 2.69
N VAL A 32 8.62 -9.65 1.91
CA VAL A 32 9.02 -10.99 2.36
C VAL A 32 9.94 -10.91 3.58
N ALA A 33 10.84 -9.92 3.64
CA ALA A 33 11.75 -9.72 4.76
C ALA A 33 11.02 -9.36 6.07
N GLU A 34 9.87 -8.71 5.96
CA GLU A 34 8.97 -8.39 7.07
C GLU A 34 7.95 -9.51 7.36
N GLY A 35 8.01 -10.61 6.61
CA GLY A 35 7.18 -11.81 6.78
C GLY A 35 5.86 -11.81 6.02
N PHE A 36 5.63 -10.84 5.13
CA PHE A 36 4.35 -10.64 4.43
C PHE A 36 4.44 -11.02 2.96
N GLN A 37 3.46 -11.80 2.49
CA GLN A 37 3.29 -12.15 1.08
C GLN A 37 2.16 -11.32 0.46
N LEU A 38 2.35 -10.88 -0.79
CA LEU A 38 1.29 -10.22 -1.54
C LEU A 38 0.18 -11.23 -1.86
N VAL A 39 -1.05 -10.93 -1.45
CA VAL A 39 -2.24 -11.74 -1.76
C VAL A 39 -2.86 -11.27 -3.07
N GLY A 40 -2.91 -9.96 -3.27
CA GLY A 40 -3.47 -9.34 -4.46
C GLY A 40 -3.72 -7.85 -4.26
N GLY A 41 -4.52 -7.26 -5.13
CA GLY A 41 -4.92 -5.88 -4.97
C GLY A 41 -6.20 -5.51 -5.69
N ARG A 42 -6.73 -4.35 -5.33
CA ARG A 42 -7.99 -3.82 -5.86
C ARG A 42 -7.96 -2.32 -6.01
N LEU A 43 -8.80 -1.83 -6.91
CA LEU A 43 -9.03 -0.40 -7.09
C LEU A 43 -10.19 0.06 -6.22
N LEU A 44 -10.01 1.17 -5.51
CA LEU A 44 -11.01 1.77 -4.64
C LEU A 44 -11.32 3.22 -5.06
N PRO A 45 -12.56 3.70 -4.88
CA PRO A 45 -12.83 5.13 -4.90
C PRO A 45 -12.18 5.81 -3.69
N ALA A 46 -11.59 6.99 -3.89
CA ALA A 46 -10.94 7.76 -2.83
C ALA A 46 -11.18 9.27 -3.01
N GLY A 47 -12.13 9.84 -2.26
CA GLY A 47 -12.52 11.25 -2.42
C GLY A 47 -12.93 11.56 -3.87
N GLN A 48 -12.19 12.47 -4.53
CA GLN A 48 -12.40 12.82 -5.94
C GLN A 48 -11.61 11.94 -6.92
N GLY A 49 -10.77 11.02 -6.42
CA GLY A 49 -9.88 10.17 -7.20
C GLY A 49 -10.06 8.68 -6.94
N LYS A 50 -8.97 7.94 -7.14
CA LYS A 50 -8.90 6.49 -6.97
C LYS A 50 -7.70 6.13 -6.12
N ALA A 51 -7.83 5.07 -5.33
CA ALA A 51 -6.73 4.45 -4.60
C ALA A 51 -6.50 3.04 -5.11
N ALA A 52 -5.23 2.64 -5.19
CA ALA A 52 -4.85 1.25 -5.21
C ALA A 52 -4.81 0.73 -3.77
N MET A 53 -5.34 -0.47 -3.54
CA MET A 53 -5.18 -1.22 -2.30
C MET A 53 -4.43 -2.51 -2.62
N LEU A 54 -3.31 -2.74 -1.95
CA LEU A 54 -2.56 -3.99 -1.99
C LEU A 54 -2.74 -4.71 -0.65
N LEU A 55 -3.15 -5.97 -0.71
CA LEU A 55 -3.36 -6.80 0.48
C LEU A 55 -2.18 -7.75 0.65
N TYR A 56 -1.63 -7.79 1.86
CA TYR A 56 -0.60 -8.76 2.22
C TYR A 56 -1.04 -9.57 3.43
N GLU A 57 -0.50 -10.78 3.52
CA GLU A 57 -0.79 -11.74 4.58
C GLU A 57 0.52 -12.40 5.04
N ASP A 58 0.69 -12.60 6.35
CA ASP A 58 1.80 -13.37 6.90
C ASP A 58 1.45 -14.85 7.10
N ALA A 59 2.42 -15.66 7.55
CA ALA A 59 2.21 -17.09 7.75
C ALA A 59 1.17 -17.46 8.83
N LYS A 60 0.76 -16.49 9.67
CA LYS A 60 -0.26 -16.67 10.71
C LYS A 60 -1.65 -16.20 10.24
N GLY A 61 -1.75 -15.65 9.03
CA GLY A 61 -2.97 -15.05 8.50
C GLY A 61 -3.18 -13.60 8.95
N GLU A 62 -2.19 -12.96 9.60
CA GLU A 62 -2.27 -11.52 9.91
C GLU A 62 -2.20 -10.74 8.61
N ARG A 63 -3.08 -9.75 8.45
CA ARG A 63 -3.18 -8.97 7.21
C ARG A 63 -2.82 -7.52 7.41
N ILE A 64 -2.16 -6.97 6.40
CA ILE A 64 -1.94 -5.53 6.25
C ILE A 64 -2.46 -5.07 4.90
N SER A 65 -2.92 -3.83 4.84
CA SER A 65 -3.29 -3.16 3.59
C SER A 65 -2.38 -1.96 3.35
N LEU A 66 -1.86 -1.87 2.13
CA LEU A 66 -1.18 -0.67 1.63
C LEU A 66 -2.10 0.04 0.66
N PHE A 67 -2.48 1.27 1.01
CA PHE A 67 -3.23 2.18 0.15
C PHE A 67 -2.28 3.15 -0.54
N VAL A 68 -2.51 3.40 -1.82
CA VAL A 68 -1.72 4.35 -2.63
C VAL A 68 -2.65 5.22 -3.49
N THR A 69 -2.53 6.54 -3.37
CA THR A 69 -3.22 7.55 -4.17
C THR A 69 -2.21 8.46 -4.90
N ALA A 70 -2.63 9.01 -6.04
CA ALA A 70 -1.93 10.12 -6.67
C ALA A 70 -2.34 11.43 -5.99
N GLU A 71 -1.36 12.19 -5.51
CA GLU A 71 -1.58 13.42 -4.75
C GLU A 71 -0.77 14.57 -5.33
N SER A 72 -1.13 15.81 -4.95
CA SER A 72 -0.31 16.98 -5.26
C SER A 72 1.06 16.90 -4.56
N ALA A 73 2.07 17.59 -5.10
CA ALA A 73 3.49 17.46 -4.72
C ALA A 73 3.87 18.00 -3.31
N GLY A 74 2.96 17.91 -2.34
CA GLY A 74 3.24 18.18 -0.92
C GLY A 74 4.08 17.08 -0.26
N LYS A 75 4.56 17.37 0.94
CA LYS A 75 5.29 16.41 1.78
C LYS A 75 4.74 16.38 3.19
N SER A 76 4.33 15.21 3.67
CA SER A 76 3.86 15.01 5.05
C SER A 76 4.06 13.55 5.49
N LYS A 77 4.06 13.29 6.79
CA LYS A 77 4.10 11.92 7.35
C LYS A 77 3.50 11.92 8.75
N GLY A 78 2.99 10.76 9.17
CA GLY A 78 2.46 10.59 10.52
C GLY A 78 2.06 9.16 10.83
N THR A 79 1.51 8.98 12.02
CA THR A 79 0.93 7.73 12.49
C THR A 79 -0.46 8.01 13.04
N TYR A 80 -1.40 7.10 12.81
CA TYR A 80 -2.73 7.09 13.41
C TYR A 80 -2.92 5.77 14.15
N ALA A 81 -3.58 5.82 15.31
CA ALA A 81 -4.01 4.65 16.05
C ALA A 81 -5.51 4.81 16.32
N ALA A 82 -6.28 3.77 16.03
CA ALA A 82 -7.70 3.74 16.39
C ALA A 82 -7.87 3.73 17.92
N GLU A 83 -9.03 4.18 18.40
CA GLU A 83 -9.41 3.96 19.80
C GLU A 83 -9.66 2.46 20.05
N ALA A 84 -9.31 1.97 21.25
CA ALA A 84 -9.29 0.54 21.60
C ALA A 84 -8.26 -0.30 20.79
N ASP A 85 -8.39 -1.63 20.81
CA ASP A 85 -7.51 -2.61 20.13
C ASP A 85 -7.70 -2.62 18.59
N GLY A 86 -7.97 -1.44 18.01
CA GLY A 86 -8.22 -1.23 16.59
C GLY A 86 -6.93 -1.12 15.76
N PRO A 87 -7.06 -0.99 14.43
CA PRO A 87 -5.90 -0.98 13.55
C PRO A 87 -5.04 0.28 13.74
N GLU A 88 -3.73 0.10 13.62
CA GLU A 88 -2.78 1.19 13.49
C GLU A 88 -2.54 1.52 12.01
N ALA A 89 -2.14 2.76 11.74
CA ALA A 89 -1.77 3.22 10.41
C ALA A 89 -0.51 4.08 10.43
N VAL A 90 0.40 3.83 9.48
CA VAL A 90 1.53 4.71 9.17
C VAL A 90 1.30 5.29 7.79
N TYR A 91 1.32 6.62 7.67
CA TYR A 91 1.00 7.29 6.42
C TYR A 91 2.06 8.33 6.04
N TRP A 92 2.16 8.57 4.74
CA TRP A 92 3.03 9.59 4.17
C TRP A 92 2.44 10.17 2.88
N LEU A 93 2.85 11.40 2.61
CA LEU A 93 2.71 12.08 1.34
C LEU A 93 4.12 12.46 0.89
N ASP A 94 4.58 11.97 -0.26
CA ASP A 94 5.88 12.36 -0.82
C ASP A 94 5.91 12.14 -2.34
N LYS A 95 6.54 13.05 -3.09
CA LYS A 95 6.73 12.96 -4.56
C LYS A 95 5.46 12.61 -5.35
N GLY A 96 4.29 13.08 -4.91
CA GLY A 96 3.00 12.83 -5.54
C GLY A 96 2.32 11.50 -5.15
N TYR A 97 2.84 10.79 -4.16
CA TYR A 97 2.23 9.58 -3.59
C TYR A 97 1.62 9.91 -2.24
N GLY A 98 0.31 9.73 -2.09
CA GLY A 98 -0.35 9.57 -0.80
C GLY A 98 -0.39 8.08 -0.45
N CYS A 99 0.08 7.70 0.73
CA CYS A 99 0.16 6.30 1.12
C CYS A 99 -0.22 6.09 2.58
N ALA A 100 -0.83 4.94 2.86
CA ALA A 100 -1.09 4.47 4.21
C ALA A 100 -0.90 2.95 4.29
N VAL A 101 -0.09 2.50 5.24
CA VAL A 101 -0.01 1.09 5.64
C VAL A 101 -0.85 0.93 6.89
N VAL A 102 -1.85 0.05 6.82
CA VAL A 102 -2.85 -0.17 7.87
C VAL A 102 -2.86 -1.64 8.28
N GLY A 103 -2.87 -1.92 9.58
CA GLY A 103 -2.98 -3.28 10.11
C GLY A 103 -3.07 -3.32 11.63
N SER A 104 -3.48 -4.46 12.15
CA SER A 104 -3.52 -4.74 13.60
C SER A 104 -2.21 -5.39 14.04
N LEU A 105 -1.10 -4.67 13.86
CA LEU A 105 0.23 -5.11 14.27
C LEU A 105 0.76 -4.20 15.39
N PRO A 106 1.71 -4.69 16.22
CA PRO A 106 2.47 -3.80 17.08
C PRO A 106 3.12 -2.67 16.26
N ARG A 107 3.02 -1.44 16.77
CA ARG A 107 3.55 -0.20 16.15
C ARG A 107 4.92 -0.34 15.49
N GLU A 108 5.86 -1.00 16.16
CA GLU A 108 7.23 -1.18 15.65
C GLU A 108 7.28 -2.04 14.39
N ARG A 109 6.50 -3.13 14.34
CA ARG A 109 6.38 -3.97 13.14
C ARG A 109 5.72 -3.20 12.00
N LEU A 110 4.64 -2.47 12.28
CA LEU A 110 3.96 -1.67 11.26
C LEU A 110 4.88 -0.57 10.69
N ALA A 111 5.68 0.07 11.54
CA ALA A 111 6.67 1.06 11.13
C ALA A 111 7.78 0.46 10.25
N ALA A 112 8.25 -0.76 10.53
CA ALA A 112 9.23 -1.46 9.70
C ALA A 112 8.68 -1.74 8.29
N VAL A 113 7.46 -2.28 8.21
CA VAL A 113 6.74 -2.50 6.95
C VAL A 113 6.58 -1.21 6.17
N ALA A 114 6.11 -0.13 6.81
CA ALA A 114 5.91 1.16 6.17
C ALA A 114 7.22 1.76 5.63
N LYS A 115 8.33 1.58 6.36
CA LYS A 115 9.66 2.01 5.92
C LYS A 115 10.11 1.27 4.65
N SER A 116 9.91 -0.05 4.60
CA SER A 116 10.25 -0.87 3.43
C SER A 116 9.40 -0.48 2.22
N ALA A 117 8.08 -0.36 2.41
CA ALA A 117 7.14 0.08 1.37
C ALA A 117 7.48 1.48 0.83
N TYR A 118 7.77 2.44 1.71
CA TYR A 118 8.20 3.79 1.33
C TYR A 118 9.43 3.78 0.42
N GLY A 119 10.49 3.05 0.82
CA GLY A 119 11.72 2.98 0.06
C GLY A 119 11.51 2.45 -1.36
N GLN A 120 10.72 1.39 -1.49
CA GLN A 120 10.49 0.72 -2.77
C GLN A 120 9.55 1.51 -3.69
N LEU A 121 8.49 2.11 -3.16
CA LEU A 121 7.58 2.96 -3.94
C LEU A 121 8.31 4.19 -4.50
N LEU A 122 9.16 4.82 -3.69
CA LEU A 122 9.95 5.95 -4.16
C LEU A 122 11.12 5.56 -5.07
N ALA A 123 11.70 4.36 -4.92
CA ALA A 123 12.70 3.84 -5.85
C ALA A 123 12.08 3.53 -7.22
N GLY A 124 10.84 3.04 -7.25
CA GLY A 124 10.09 2.80 -8.49
C GLY A 124 9.94 4.04 -9.38
N LEU A 125 10.04 5.26 -8.82
CA LEU A 125 10.06 6.52 -9.57
C LEU A 125 11.38 6.78 -10.31
N ALA A 126 12.50 6.22 -9.86
CA ALA A 126 13.83 6.49 -10.41
C ALA A 126 14.24 5.54 -11.55
N SER A 127 13.42 4.53 -11.83
CA SER A 127 13.62 3.51 -12.88
C SER A 127 12.61 3.67 -14.00
#